data_AF-A0A0H3HK34-F1
#
_entry.id   AF-A0A0H3HK34-F1
#
_cell.length_a   1.000
_cell.length_b   1.000
_cell.length_c   1.000
_cell.angle_alpha   90.00
_cell.angle_beta   90.00
_cell.angle_gamma   90.00
#
_symmetry.space_group_name_H-M   'P 1'
#
loop_
_entity.id
_entity.type
_entity.pdbx_description
1 polymer ?
#
loop_
_entity_poly.entity_id
_entity_poly.type
_entity_poly.pdbx_seq_one_letter_code
_entity_poly.pdbx_strand_id
1 'polypeptide(L)'
;MLRRLLYRETPFEPLTDAELRRLEAAFGEMVAGNPLIYYWVHRVDGARWLITDFFHPSMLRYRGLEFVLVERGTVSYYRLPGARVGGTGHVAAGDYRVSITSPAGAAFLIEIRKNALGRLELLGVSAAPASGAAPSHVELPRHALEPSKFADEMKAAIAGGVEWVYRRYRSADDPARAALARELRDARWPRAVRGASVDADTYLWMLEQSIA
;
A
#
# COMPACT_ATOMS: atom_id res chain seq x y z
N MET A 1 -28.69 -5.93 3.51
CA MET A 1 -28.70 -4.68 2.72
C MET A 1 -27.26 -4.15 2.64
N LEU A 2 -26.52 -4.51 1.59
CA LEU A 2 -25.11 -4.09 1.43
C LEU A 2 -25.04 -2.59 1.14
N ARG A 3 -24.58 -1.79 2.12
CA ARG A 3 -24.30 -0.37 1.95
C ARG A 3 -23.13 -0.21 0.97
N ARG A 4 -23.42 0.26 -0.24
CA ARG A 4 -22.42 0.64 -1.26
C ARG A 4 -21.49 1.70 -0.69
N LEU A 5 -20.19 1.39 -0.65
CA LEU A 5 -19.14 2.37 -0.37
C LEU A 5 -19.14 3.45 -1.45
N LEU A 6 -19.16 4.71 -1.02
CA LEU A 6 -18.97 5.88 -1.87
C LEU A 6 -17.48 6.09 -2.21
N TYR A 7 -16.81 5.06 -2.72
CA TYR A 7 -15.65 5.28 -3.58
C TYR A 7 -16.21 5.86 -4.90
N ARG A 8 -16.56 7.16 -4.90
CA ARG A 8 -17.39 7.78 -5.95
C ARG A 8 -16.58 8.25 -7.18
N GLU A 9 -17.23 8.07 -8.34
CA GLU A 9 -17.25 8.85 -9.60
C GLU A 9 -16.43 8.42 -10.83
N THR A 10 -15.32 7.69 -10.71
CA THR A 10 -14.64 7.11 -11.88
C THR A 10 -14.98 5.61 -11.97
N PRO A 11 -15.41 5.06 -13.12
CA PRO A 11 -15.57 3.62 -13.23
C PRO A 11 -14.20 2.96 -13.02
N PHE A 12 -14.10 2.12 -11.99
CA PHE A 12 -12.95 1.25 -11.81
C PHE A 12 -12.82 0.36 -13.03
N GLU A 13 -11.61 0.21 -13.55
CA GLU A 13 -11.34 -0.80 -14.56
C GLU A 13 -11.56 -2.17 -13.92
N PRO A 14 -12.56 -2.96 -14.36
CA PRO A 14 -12.75 -4.29 -13.84
C PRO A 14 -11.61 -5.17 -14.36
N LEU A 15 -10.65 -5.46 -13.49
CA LEU A 15 -9.56 -6.37 -13.79
C LEU A 15 -10.00 -7.82 -13.56
N THR A 16 -9.55 -8.71 -14.43
CA THR A 16 -9.63 -10.15 -14.23
C THR A 16 -8.73 -10.59 -13.07
N ASP A 17 -9.01 -11.75 -12.48
CA ASP A 17 -8.16 -12.29 -11.41
C ASP A 17 -6.69 -12.49 -11.83
N ALA A 18 -6.45 -12.78 -13.12
CA ALA A 18 -5.10 -12.93 -13.65
C ALA A 18 -4.36 -11.60 -13.69
N GLU A 19 -5.04 -10.52 -14.12
CA GLU A 19 -4.50 -9.16 -14.13
C GLU A 19 -4.24 -8.66 -12.72
N LEU A 20 -5.18 -8.90 -11.79
CA LEU A 20 -5.01 -8.55 -10.38
C LEU A 20 -3.79 -9.25 -9.77
N ARG A 21 -3.64 -10.56 -9.98
CA ARG A 21 -2.47 -11.30 -9.47
C ARG A 21 -1.16 -10.78 -10.05
N ARG A 22 -1.15 -10.42 -11.34
CA ARG A 22 0.04 -9.81 -11.97
C ARG A 22 0.36 -8.46 -11.35
N LEU A 23 -0.66 -7.63 -11.11
CA LEU A 23 -0.50 -6.32 -10.49
C LEU A 23 -0.02 -6.42 -9.03
N GLU A 24 -0.58 -7.33 -8.24
CA GLU A 24 -0.13 -7.64 -6.87
C GLU A 24 1.34 -8.08 -6.86
N ALA A 25 1.74 -8.96 -7.79
CA ALA A 25 3.12 -9.41 -7.91
C ALA A 25 4.08 -8.27 -8.30
N ALA A 26 3.68 -7.42 -9.25
CA ALA A 26 4.44 -6.24 -9.67
C ALA A 26 4.62 -5.24 -8.51
N PHE A 27 3.54 -4.97 -7.76
CA PHE A 27 3.59 -4.13 -6.57
C PHE A 27 4.54 -4.70 -5.51
N GLY A 28 4.45 -6.00 -5.25
CA GLY A 28 5.34 -6.69 -4.30
C GLY A 28 6.82 -6.61 -4.67
N GLU A 29 7.17 -6.84 -5.94
CA GLU A 29 8.55 -6.71 -6.44
C GLU A 29 9.05 -5.27 -6.32
N MET A 30 8.18 -4.28 -6.58
CA MET A 30 8.55 -2.87 -6.49
C MET A 30 8.79 -2.42 -5.04
N VAL A 31 7.94 -2.86 -4.11
CA VAL A 31 8.11 -2.65 -2.66
C VAL A 31 9.38 -3.31 -2.16
N ALA A 32 9.66 -4.56 -2.57
CA ALA A 32 10.85 -5.29 -2.17
C ALA A 32 12.16 -4.65 -2.70
N GLY A 33 12.13 -4.15 -3.94
CA GLY A 33 13.29 -3.50 -4.55
C GLY A 33 13.58 -2.10 -4.00
N ASN A 34 12.57 -1.40 -3.48
CA ASN A 34 12.69 0.01 -3.09
C ASN A 34 12.05 0.30 -1.71
N PRO A 35 12.47 -0.38 -0.63
CA PRO A 35 11.79 -0.27 0.68
C PRO A 35 11.80 1.16 1.25
N LEU A 36 12.79 1.99 0.90
CA LEU A 36 12.90 3.37 1.38
C LEU A 36 11.77 4.28 0.88
N ILE A 37 11.25 4.06 -0.34
CA ILE A 37 10.15 4.86 -0.89
C ILE A 37 8.78 4.31 -0.49
N TYR A 38 8.71 3.03 -0.15
CA TYR A 38 7.50 2.35 0.31
C TYR A 38 7.48 2.16 1.83
N TYR A 39 8.03 3.11 2.60
CA TYR A 39 8.06 3.06 4.08
C TYR A 39 6.67 2.97 4.75
N TRP A 40 5.60 3.22 3.99
CA TRP A 40 4.20 3.14 4.40
C TRP A 40 3.56 1.76 4.08
N VAL A 41 4.30 0.86 3.43
CA VAL A 41 3.93 -0.53 3.18
C VAL A 41 4.74 -1.41 4.12
N HIS A 42 4.06 -2.07 5.03
CA HIS A 42 4.67 -2.84 6.10
C HIS A 42 4.42 -4.32 5.90
N ARG A 43 5.48 -5.11 5.83
CA ARG A 43 5.35 -6.57 5.78
C ARG A 43 4.95 -7.07 7.17
N VAL A 44 3.75 -7.65 7.27
CA VAL A 44 3.29 -8.30 8.50
C VAL A 44 3.92 -9.68 8.63
N ASP A 45 3.92 -10.45 7.54
CA ASP A 45 4.50 -11.79 7.47
C ASP A 45 4.86 -12.15 6.01
N GLY A 46 5.05 -13.45 5.75
CA GLY A 46 5.35 -13.97 4.41
C GLY A 46 4.31 -13.66 3.33
N ALA A 47 3.06 -13.42 3.72
CA ALA A 47 1.89 -13.41 2.85
C ALA A 47 1.01 -12.14 2.96
N ARG A 48 1.31 -11.24 3.91
CA ARG A 48 0.47 -10.09 4.24
C ARG A 48 1.23 -8.78 4.30
N TRP A 49 0.60 -7.72 3.78
CA TRP A 49 1.10 -6.36 3.84
C TRP A 49 0.06 -5.43 4.45
N LEU A 50 0.52 -4.52 5.31
CA LEU A 50 -0.28 -3.46 5.89
C LEU A 50 0.12 -2.13 5.24
N ILE A 51 -0.86 -1.38 4.77
CA ILE A 51 -0.70 -0.12 4.04
C ILE A 51 -1.28 0.99 4.89
N THR A 52 -0.42 1.90 5.36
CA THR A 52 -0.79 3.00 6.27
C THR A 52 -0.99 4.34 5.57
N ASP A 53 -0.68 4.43 4.28
CA ASP A 53 -0.83 5.65 3.50
C ASP A 53 -1.33 5.35 2.08
N PHE A 54 -1.98 6.34 1.45
CA PHE A 54 -2.60 6.24 0.13
C PHE A 54 -2.20 7.44 -0.74
N PHE A 55 -2.08 7.24 -2.04
CA PHE A 55 -1.58 8.24 -3.00
C PHE A 55 -2.54 8.48 -4.16
N HIS A 56 -3.35 7.50 -4.52
CA HIS A 56 -4.32 7.65 -5.59
C HIS A 56 -5.42 8.64 -5.18
N PRO A 57 -5.82 9.59 -6.06
CA PRO A 57 -6.79 10.64 -5.73
C PRO A 57 -8.11 10.13 -5.13
N SER A 58 -8.59 8.97 -5.57
CA SER A 58 -9.82 8.37 -5.04
C SER A 58 -9.70 7.91 -3.57
N MET A 59 -8.47 7.69 -3.10
CA MET A 59 -8.14 7.19 -1.76
C MET A 59 -7.54 8.24 -0.82
N LEU A 60 -7.08 9.39 -1.33
CA LEU A 60 -6.42 10.43 -0.52
C LEU A 60 -7.24 10.89 0.70
N ARG A 61 -8.58 10.94 0.58
CA ARG A 61 -9.47 11.34 1.69
C ARG A 61 -9.49 10.36 2.88
N TYR A 62 -9.03 9.12 2.70
CA TYR A 62 -8.98 8.11 3.75
C TYR A 62 -7.64 8.11 4.51
N ARG A 63 -6.63 8.86 4.01
CA ARG A 63 -5.33 9.05 4.67
C ARG A 63 -5.53 9.52 6.11
N GLY A 64 -4.87 8.86 7.06
CA GLY A 64 -4.98 9.23 8.47
C GLY A 64 -6.26 8.77 9.17
N LEU A 65 -7.16 8.08 8.46
CA LEU A 65 -8.43 7.59 8.98
C LEU A 65 -8.54 6.07 8.90
N GLU A 66 -8.02 5.49 7.83
CA GLU A 66 -8.10 4.07 7.53
C GLU A 66 -6.71 3.53 7.18
N PHE A 67 -6.51 2.23 7.39
CA PHE A 67 -5.38 1.48 6.86
C PHE A 67 -5.89 0.21 6.18
N VAL A 68 -5.09 -0.33 5.26
CA VAL A 68 -5.46 -1.48 4.44
C VAL A 68 -4.57 -2.68 4.79
N LEU A 69 -5.17 -3.86 4.87
CA LEU A 69 -4.49 -5.15 4.88
C LEU A 69 -4.69 -5.80 3.51
N VAL A 70 -3.59 -6.14 2.86
CA VAL A 70 -3.55 -6.93 1.62
C VAL A 70 -3.09 -8.33 1.97
N GLU A 71 -3.87 -9.33 1.55
CA GLU A 71 -3.58 -10.76 1.66
C GLU A 71 -4.04 -11.41 0.35
N ARG A 72 -3.28 -12.37 -0.20
CA ARG A 72 -3.49 -12.99 -1.53
C ARG A 72 -4.94 -12.97 -2.06
N GLY A 73 -5.23 -12.12 -3.05
CA GLY A 73 -6.53 -11.99 -3.70
C GLY A 73 -7.63 -11.31 -2.87
N THR A 74 -7.29 -10.73 -1.72
CA THR A 74 -8.21 -10.05 -0.82
C THR A 74 -7.61 -8.73 -0.33
N VAL A 75 -8.47 -7.73 -0.24
CA VAL A 75 -8.12 -6.44 0.34
C VAL A 75 -9.13 -6.13 1.41
N SER A 76 -8.68 -5.79 2.61
CA SER A 76 -9.54 -5.36 3.71
C SER A 76 -9.07 -4.01 4.21
N TYR A 77 -9.98 -3.15 4.63
CA TYR A 77 -9.65 -1.90 5.26
C TYR A 77 -10.24 -1.84 6.68
N TYR A 78 -9.57 -1.06 7.54
CA TYR A 78 -9.91 -0.89 8.93
C TYR A 78 -9.93 0.59 9.26
N ARG A 79 -11.00 1.03 9.93
CA ARG A 79 -11.19 2.42 10.33
C ARG A 79 -10.67 2.64 11.74
N LEU A 80 -9.83 3.65 11.94
CA LEU A 80 -9.43 4.06 13.28
C LEU A 80 -10.63 4.63 14.07
N PRO A 81 -10.60 4.57 15.42
CA PRO A 81 -11.65 5.16 16.24
C PRO A 81 -11.88 6.65 15.92
N GLY A 82 -13.12 7.00 15.58
CA GLY A 82 -13.51 8.36 15.16
C GLY A 82 -13.59 8.58 13.65
N ALA A 83 -13.02 7.69 12.84
CA ALA A 83 -13.21 7.69 11.39
C ALA A 83 -14.64 7.25 11.03
N ARG A 84 -15.17 7.81 9.94
CA ARG A 84 -16.51 7.56 9.41
C ARG A 84 -16.44 7.18 7.94
N VAL A 85 -17.53 6.59 7.44
CA VAL A 85 -17.67 6.16 6.05
C VAL A 85 -17.41 7.33 5.09
N GLY A 86 -16.76 7.02 3.96
CA GLY A 86 -16.52 7.98 2.89
C GLY A 86 -15.34 8.92 3.14
N GLY A 87 -14.37 8.55 4.00
CA GLY A 87 -13.20 9.37 4.29
C GLY A 87 -13.57 10.62 5.11
N THR A 88 -14.50 10.46 6.05
CA THR A 88 -14.98 11.54 6.92
C THR A 88 -14.72 11.19 8.39
N GLY A 89 -15.10 12.10 9.30
CA GLY A 89 -14.88 11.92 10.74
C GLY A 89 -13.60 12.58 11.22
N HIS A 90 -13.29 12.37 12.50
CA HIS A 90 -12.13 12.96 13.14
C HIS A 90 -11.42 11.90 13.98
N VAL A 91 -10.16 11.64 13.64
CA VAL A 91 -9.26 10.77 14.38
C VAL A 91 -8.15 11.66 14.92
N ALA A 92 -8.03 11.76 16.25
CA ALA A 92 -7.06 12.64 16.89
C ALA A 92 -5.61 12.19 16.62
N ALA A 93 -4.65 13.10 16.70
CA ALA A 93 -3.25 12.68 16.74
C ALA A 93 -2.98 11.89 18.03
N GLY A 94 -2.07 10.91 17.98
CA GLY A 94 -1.74 10.06 19.14
C GLY A 94 -1.45 8.62 18.77
N ASP A 95 -1.22 7.81 19.78
CA ASP A 95 -0.89 6.39 19.64
C ASP A 95 -2.14 5.53 19.82
N TYR A 96 -2.36 4.63 18.88
CA TYR A 96 -3.49 3.74 18.78
C TYR A 96 -3.00 2.31 18.90
N ARG A 97 -3.59 1.56 19.83
CA ARG A 97 -3.39 0.12 19.96
C ARG A 97 -4.67 -0.58 19.57
N VAL A 98 -4.66 -1.27 18.44
CA VAL A 98 -5.86 -1.84 17.82
C VAL A 98 -5.66 -3.31 17.48
N SER A 99 -6.71 -4.12 17.62
CA SER A 99 -6.69 -5.49 17.11
C SER A 99 -7.50 -5.58 15.82
N ILE A 100 -7.01 -6.40 14.88
CA ILE A 100 -7.67 -6.69 13.62
C ILE A 100 -7.68 -8.19 13.36
N THR A 101 -8.68 -8.64 12.62
CA THR A 101 -8.76 -10.01 12.13
C THR A 101 -8.69 -10.00 10.61
N SER A 102 -7.77 -10.79 10.05
CA SER A 102 -7.61 -10.99 8.61
C SER A 102 -8.75 -11.83 8.02
N PRO A 103 -8.97 -11.79 6.70
CA PRO A 103 -9.87 -12.70 6.00
C PRO A 103 -9.61 -14.19 6.31
N ALA A 104 -8.34 -14.59 6.43
CA ALA A 104 -7.95 -15.96 6.79
C ALA A 104 -8.11 -16.31 8.29
N GLY A 105 -8.65 -15.40 9.11
CA GLY A 105 -8.91 -15.63 10.53
C GLY A 105 -7.72 -15.39 11.47
N ALA A 106 -6.52 -15.08 10.94
CA ALA A 106 -5.40 -14.64 11.77
C ALA A 106 -5.70 -13.28 12.40
N ALA A 107 -5.41 -13.15 13.70
CA ALA A 107 -5.66 -11.93 14.47
C ALA A 107 -4.34 -11.27 14.90
N PHE A 108 -4.28 -9.96 14.74
CA PHE A 108 -3.09 -9.16 14.97
C PHE A 108 -3.40 -8.01 15.91
N LEU A 109 -2.44 -7.71 16.79
CA LEU A 109 -2.37 -6.46 17.52
C LEU A 109 -1.45 -5.51 16.76
N ILE A 110 -1.97 -4.35 16.40
CA ILE A 110 -1.31 -3.31 15.62
C ILE A 110 -1.15 -2.06 16.50
N GLU A 111 0.06 -1.52 16.54
CA GLU A 111 0.38 -0.26 17.19
C GLU A 111 0.67 0.79 16.12
N ILE A 112 -0.13 1.87 16.10
CA ILE A 112 -0.07 2.92 15.07
C ILE A 112 0.03 4.27 15.75
N ARG A 113 0.95 5.12 15.30
CA ARG A 113 0.97 6.54 15.63
C ARG A 113 0.31 7.34 14.52
N LYS A 114 -0.68 8.17 14.87
CA LYS A 114 -1.12 9.26 14.00
C LYS A 114 -0.35 10.52 14.36
N ASN A 115 0.53 10.96 13.47
CA ASN A 115 1.35 12.14 13.71
C ASN A 115 0.55 13.45 13.53
N ALA A 116 1.16 14.58 13.87
CA ALA A 116 0.53 15.91 13.78
C ALA A 116 0.17 16.33 12.35
N LEU A 117 0.81 15.73 11.33
CA LEU A 117 0.50 15.93 9.91
C LEU A 117 -0.63 15.01 9.42
N GLY A 118 -1.18 14.17 10.30
CA GLY A 118 -2.28 13.26 10.01
C GLY A 118 -1.87 11.96 9.33
N ARG A 119 -0.57 11.64 9.21
CA ARG A 119 -0.13 10.34 8.65
C ARG A 119 -0.12 9.25 9.71
N LEU A 120 -0.34 8.01 9.26
CA LEU A 120 -0.27 6.82 10.09
C LEU A 120 1.11 6.17 9.96
N GLU A 121 1.78 6.02 11.09
CA GLU A 121 3.08 5.36 11.23
C GLU A 121 2.87 4.05 11.98
N LEU A 122 3.30 2.94 11.40
CA LEU A 122 3.26 1.65 12.09
C LEU A 122 4.41 1.60 13.10
N LEU A 123 4.07 1.38 14.37
CA LEU A 123 5.04 1.22 15.46
C LEU A 123 5.36 -0.26 15.72
N GLY A 124 4.37 -1.14 15.55
CA GLY A 124 4.55 -2.56 15.81
C GLY A 124 3.38 -3.43 15.38
N VAL A 125 3.68 -4.71 15.12
CA VAL A 125 2.70 -5.76 14.84
C VAL A 125 3.06 -7.00 15.65
N SER A 126 2.08 -7.56 16.35
CA SER A 126 2.23 -8.81 17.10
C SER A 126 0.95 -9.65 17.00
N ALA A 127 1.01 -10.90 17.46
CA ALA A 127 -0.19 -11.72 17.56
C ALA A 127 -1.20 -11.09 18.53
N ALA A 128 -2.48 -11.09 18.18
CA ALA A 128 -3.50 -10.57 19.08
C ALA A 128 -3.57 -11.41 20.38
N PRO A 129 -3.72 -10.78 21.55
CA PRO A 129 -3.94 -11.51 22.80
C PRO A 129 -5.24 -12.32 22.73
N ALA A 130 -5.29 -13.44 23.45
CA ALA A 130 -6.49 -14.26 23.53
C ALA A 130 -7.69 -13.46 24.09
N SER A 131 -8.89 -13.74 23.57
CA SER A 131 -10.13 -13.09 24.01
C SER A 131 -10.33 -13.23 25.53
N GLY A 132 -10.56 -12.12 26.23
CA GLY A 132 -10.76 -12.09 27.69
C GLY A 132 -9.62 -11.48 28.50
N ALA A 133 -8.47 -11.16 27.90
CA ALA A 133 -7.45 -10.31 28.53
C ALA A 133 -7.94 -8.84 28.58
N ALA A 134 -7.72 -8.14 29.70
CA ALA A 134 -8.20 -6.77 29.93
C ALA A 134 -7.88 -5.81 28.75
N PRO A 135 -8.82 -4.95 28.28
CA PRO A 135 -8.66 -4.29 27.00
C PRO A 135 -7.85 -3.01 27.14
N SER A 136 -6.54 -3.08 26.92
CA SER A 136 -5.72 -1.91 26.61
C SER A 136 -5.75 -1.54 25.11
N HIS A 137 -6.70 -2.08 24.35
CA HIS A 137 -6.75 -1.98 22.89
C HIS A 137 -8.20 -2.00 22.37
N VAL A 138 -8.40 -1.52 21.14
CA VAL A 138 -9.71 -1.47 20.47
C VAL A 138 -9.74 -2.47 19.31
N GLU A 139 -10.73 -3.36 19.27
CA GLU A 139 -10.95 -4.23 18.11
C GLU A 139 -11.61 -3.45 16.97
N LEU A 140 -11.01 -3.48 15.79
CA LEU A 140 -11.54 -2.81 14.61
C LEU A 140 -12.33 -3.77 13.73
N PRO A 141 -13.54 -3.37 13.29
CA PRO A 141 -14.32 -4.19 12.37
C PRO A 141 -13.60 -4.32 11.03
N ARG A 142 -13.57 -5.54 10.50
CA ARG A 142 -13.06 -5.81 9.15
C ARG A 142 -14.08 -5.36 8.11
N HIS A 143 -13.61 -4.63 7.10
CA HIS A 143 -14.40 -4.34 5.92
C HIS A 143 -13.70 -4.83 4.66
N ALA A 144 -14.37 -5.67 3.88
CA ALA A 144 -13.85 -6.14 2.61
C ALA A 144 -13.86 -5.00 1.57
N LEU A 145 -12.75 -4.86 0.85
CA LEU A 145 -12.61 -4.05 -0.33
C LEU A 145 -12.53 -4.97 -1.55
N GLU A 146 -13.28 -4.65 -2.59
CA GLU A 146 -13.15 -5.31 -3.88
C GLU A 146 -11.74 -5.02 -4.44
N PRO A 147 -10.90 -6.03 -4.75
CA PRO A 147 -9.50 -5.82 -5.10
C PRO A 147 -9.29 -4.83 -6.25
N SER A 148 -10.16 -4.84 -7.27
CA SER A 148 -10.11 -3.89 -8.38
C SER A 148 -10.24 -2.43 -7.95
N LYS A 149 -10.85 -2.14 -6.79
CA LYS A 149 -10.88 -0.77 -6.23
C LYS A 149 -9.54 -0.32 -5.67
N PHE A 150 -8.69 -1.27 -5.27
CA PHE A 150 -7.33 -1.02 -4.81
C PHE A 150 -6.31 -1.06 -5.95
N ALA A 151 -6.71 -1.55 -7.12
CA ALA A 151 -5.83 -1.65 -8.29
C ALA A 151 -5.24 -0.29 -8.70
N ASP A 152 -6.05 0.77 -8.70
CA ASP A 152 -5.57 2.10 -9.07
C ASP A 152 -4.53 2.66 -8.09
N GLU A 153 -4.67 2.34 -6.80
CA GLU A 153 -3.65 2.66 -5.78
C GLU A 153 -2.35 1.90 -6.06
N MET A 154 -2.42 0.60 -6.38
CA MET A 154 -1.23 -0.19 -6.75
C MET A 154 -0.57 0.34 -8.03
N LYS A 155 -1.35 0.67 -9.06
CA LYS A 155 -0.85 1.25 -10.32
C LYS A 155 -0.14 2.58 -10.08
N ALA A 156 -0.74 3.47 -9.29
CA ALA A 156 -0.15 4.76 -8.93
C ALA A 156 1.14 4.58 -8.11
N ALA A 157 1.13 3.67 -7.14
CA ALA A 157 2.30 3.37 -6.32
C ALA A 157 3.45 2.79 -7.14
N ILE A 158 3.17 1.88 -8.09
CA ILE A 158 4.18 1.34 -9.03
C ILE A 158 4.75 2.46 -9.89
N ALA A 159 3.89 3.25 -10.55
CA ALA A 159 4.32 4.34 -11.42
C ALA A 159 5.21 5.37 -10.69
N GLY A 160 4.79 5.81 -9.50
CA GLY A 160 5.58 6.73 -8.67
C GLY A 160 6.92 6.16 -8.22
N GLY A 161 7.01 4.84 -8.02
CA GLY A 161 8.28 4.20 -7.73
C GLY A 161 9.22 4.16 -8.92
N VAL A 162 8.72 3.79 -10.11
CA VAL A 162 9.55 3.77 -11.34
C VAL A 162 10.03 5.18 -11.65
N GLU A 163 9.16 6.17 -11.51
CA GLU A 163 9.50 7.58 -11.63
C GLU A 163 10.61 7.99 -10.66
N TRP A 164 10.53 7.58 -9.39
CA TRP A 164 11.56 7.88 -8.40
C TRP A 164 12.91 7.30 -8.80
N VAL A 165 12.95 6.05 -9.26
CA VAL A 165 14.20 5.42 -9.73
C VAL A 165 14.77 6.19 -10.92
N TYR A 166 13.92 6.56 -11.88
CA TYR A 166 14.31 7.38 -13.03
C TYR A 166 14.91 8.73 -12.60
N ARG A 167 14.24 9.45 -11.70
CA ARG A 167 14.73 10.72 -11.16
C ARG A 167 16.05 10.55 -10.41
N ARG A 168 16.18 9.51 -9.58
CA ARG A 168 17.42 9.17 -8.85
C ARG A 168 18.58 8.93 -9.81
N TYR A 169 18.35 8.19 -10.89
CA TYR A 169 19.35 7.95 -11.92
C TYR A 169 19.78 9.24 -12.63
N ARG A 170 18.81 10.09 -13.01
CA ARG A 170 19.06 11.38 -13.68
C ARG A 170 19.80 12.39 -12.82
N SER A 171 19.59 12.37 -11.50
CA SER A 171 20.26 13.27 -10.55
C SER A 171 21.61 12.76 -10.06
N ALA A 172 21.97 11.51 -10.36
CA ALA A 172 23.22 10.91 -9.92
C ALA A 172 24.43 11.46 -10.71
N ASP A 173 25.56 11.58 -10.01
CA ASP A 173 26.87 11.76 -10.64
C ASP A 173 27.29 10.49 -11.40
N ASP A 174 28.35 10.58 -12.22
CA ASP A 174 28.73 9.48 -13.12
C ASP A 174 29.06 8.17 -12.37
N PRO A 175 29.81 8.18 -11.23
CA PRO A 175 30.04 6.97 -10.45
C PRO A 175 28.75 6.33 -9.90
N ALA A 176 27.86 7.13 -9.31
CA ALA A 176 26.60 6.63 -8.77
C ALA A 176 25.66 6.16 -9.89
N ARG A 177 25.67 6.83 -11.05
CA ARG A 177 24.89 6.43 -12.23
C ARG A 177 25.31 5.05 -12.74
N ALA A 178 26.61 4.78 -12.84
CA ALA A 178 27.11 3.47 -13.24
C ALA A 178 26.73 2.36 -12.23
N ALA A 179 26.73 2.67 -10.93
CA ALA A 179 26.26 1.76 -9.90
C ALA A 179 24.76 1.45 -10.02
N LEU A 180 23.93 2.48 -10.21
CA LEU A 180 22.49 2.37 -10.41
C LEU A 180 22.14 1.57 -11.69
N ALA A 181 22.87 1.78 -12.78
CA ALA A 181 22.69 1.01 -14.02
C ALA A 181 23.00 -0.48 -13.83
N ARG A 182 23.92 -0.84 -12.94
CA ARG A 182 24.18 -2.25 -12.58
C ARG A 182 23.05 -2.81 -11.71
N GLU A 183 22.68 -2.08 -10.65
CA GLU A 183 21.56 -2.43 -9.78
C GLU A 183 20.28 -2.71 -10.58
N LEU A 184 19.97 -1.86 -11.56
CA LEU A 184 18.79 -2.02 -12.42
C LEU A 184 18.86 -3.25 -13.33
N ARG A 185 20.05 -3.59 -13.86
CA ARG A 185 20.23 -4.77 -14.71
C ARG A 185 20.03 -6.07 -13.93
N ASP A 186 20.41 -6.08 -12.66
CA ASP A 186 20.27 -7.24 -11.77
C ASP A 186 18.88 -7.31 -11.11
N ALA A 187 18.15 -6.19 -11.10
CA ALA A 187 16.84 -6.11 -10.49
C ALA A 187 15.77 -6.89 -11.28
N ARG A 188 14.85 -7.52 -10.53
CA ARG A 188 13.70 -8.24 -11.08
C ARG A 188 12.51 -7.31 -11.38
N TRP A 189 12.36 -6.24 -10.60
CA TRP A 189 11.20 -5.36 -10.68
C TRP A 189 10.97 -4.73 -12.07
N PRO A 190 11.97 -4.36 -12.90
CA PRO A 190 11.71 -3.74 -14.20
C PRO A 190 10.88 -4.63 -15.12
N ARG A 191 11.13 -5.94 -15.10
CA ARG A 191 10.35 -6.93 -15.87
C ARG A 191 8.96 -7.15 -15.26
N ALA A 192 8.85 -7.12 -13.95
CA ALA A 192 7.61 -7.37 -13.24
C ALA A 192 6.59 -6.22 -13.43
N VAL A 193 7.05 -4.97 -13.42
CA VAL A 193 6.18 -3.77 -13.51
C VAL A 193 5.75 -3.43 -14.93
N ARG A 194 6.36 -4.03 -15.95
CA ARG A 194 6.01 -3.80 -17.36
C ARG A 194 4.55 -4.19 -17.61
N GLY A 195 3.78 -3.29 -18.21
CA GLY A 195 2.34 -3.44 -18.45
C GLY A 195 1.46 -3.29 -17.22
N ALA A 196 1.99 -2.80 -16.08
CA ALA A 196 1.17 -2.53 -14.89
C ALA A 196 0.29 -1.28 -15.08
N SER A 197 0.81 -0.24 -15.75
CA SER A 197 0.08 0.95 -16.15
C SER A 197 0.83 1.70 -17.25
N VAL A 198 0.13 2.57 -18.00
CA VAL A 198 0.73 3.43 -19.03
C VAL A 198 1.84 4.32 -18.47
N ASP A 199 1.61 4.89 -17.29
CA ASP A 199 2.60 5.77 -16.63
C ASP A 199 3.85 4.98 -16.22
N ALA A 200 3.68 3.78 -15.65
CA ALA A 200 4.81 2.93 -15.26
C ALA A 200 5.64 2.53 -16.48
N ASP A 201 5.00 2.15 -17.60
CA ASP A 201 5.69 1.80 -18.85
C ASP A 201 6.41 3.00 -19.46
N THR A 202 5.83 4.20 -19.36
CA THR A 202 6.45 5.44 -19.84
C THR A 202 7.73 5.75 -19.07
N TYR A 203 7.68 5.74 -17.74
CA TYR A 203 8.87 5.98 -16.91
C TYR A 203 9.92 4.88 -17.06
N LEU A 204 9.49 3.62 -17.19
CA LEU A 204 10.39 2.50 -17.43
C LEU A 204 11.13 2.68 -18.75
N TRP A 205 10.45 3.06 -19.83
CA TRP A 205 11.07 3.34 -21.11
C TRP A 205 12.09 4.48 -21.01
N MET A 206 11.74 5.60 -20.36
CA MET A 206 12.66 6.73 -20.16
C MET A 206 13.93 6.32 -19.40
N LEU A 207 13.78 5.48 -18.39
CA LEU A 207 14.88 4.94 -17.61
C LEU A 207 15.77 4.01 -18.45
N GLU A 208 15.17 3.10 -19.22
CA GLU A 208 15.87 2.21 -20.14
C GLU A 208 16.69 2.99 -21.18
N GLN A 209 16.12 4.05 -21.76
CA GLN A 209 16.84 4.94 -22.70
C GLN A 209 17.97 5.73 -22.04
N SER A 210 17.88 6.01 -20.75
CA SER A 210 18.92 6.74 -20.02
C SER A 210 20.11 5.85 -19.63
N ILE A 211 19.92 4.54 -19.64
CA ILE A 211 20.92 3.53 -19.25
C ILE A 211 21.64 2.90 -20.45
N ALA A 212 20.92 2.77 -21.59
CA ALA A 212 21.46 2.26 -22.85
C ALA A 212 22.61 3.12 -23.39
#